data_AF-A0A7W0F4L0-F1
#
_entry.id   AF-A0A7W0F4L0-F1
#
_cell.length_a   1.000
_cell.length_b   1.000
_cell.length_c   1.000
_cell.angle_alpha   90.00
_cell.angle_beta   90.00
_cell.angle_gamma   90.00
#
_symmetry.space_group_name_H-M   'P 1'
#
loop_
_entity.id
_entity.type
_entity.pdbx_description
1 polymer ?
#
loop_
_entity_poly.entity_id
_entity_poly.type
_entity_poly.pdbx_seq_one_letter_code
_entity_poly.pdbx_strand_id
1 'polypeptide(L)'
;MKRNFKTLLETIIIALAFAAAAQAGTKPLQLALVDPVQLVSAETSISGLRLNFLYGRNESVEGVDLGLVGLADSSFTGWQYNFLGNISKGDFSGLQMGFVNYAGNAKGLQLGVVNYAGSLKGLQIGLINIIDKGGVLPVMPFINWSF
;
A
#
# COMPACT_ATOMS: atom_id res chain seq x y z
N MET A 1 16.93 -33.28 -5.50
CA MET A 1 17.81 -32.15 -5.90
C MET A 1 17.05 -30.89 -6.37
N LYS A 2 15.79 -30.95 -6.82
CA LYS A 2 15.02 -29.76 -7.31
C LYS A 2 14.50 -28.79 -6.22
N ARG A 3 14.44 -29.21 -4.95
CA ARG A 3 13.86 -28.41 -3.86
C ARG A 3 14.75 -27.23 -3.41
N ASN A 4 16.08 -27.39 -3.52
CA ASN A 4 17.03 -26.40 -2.99
C ASN A 4 17.16 -25.16 -3.89
N PHE A 5 17.00 -25.31 -5.20
CA PHE A 5 17.09 -24.18 -6.13
C PHE A 5 15.90 -23.23 -6.01
N LYS A 6 14.70 -23.77 -5.80
CA LYS A 6 13.48 -22.96 -5.60
C LYS A 6 13.56 -22.13 -4.31
N THR A 7 13.93 -22.77 -3.20
CA THR A 7 14.08 -22.09 -1.90
C THR A 7 15.20 -21.04 -1.92
N LEU A 8 16.29 -21.31 -2.64
CA LEU A 8 17.39 -20.35 -2.83
C LEU A 8 16.92 -19.13 -3.63
N LEU A 9 16.16 -19.35 -4.71
CA LEU A 9 15.62 -18.28 -5.52
C LEU A 9 14.62 -17.41 -4.74
N GLU A 10 13.73 -18.03 -3.97
CA GLU A 10 12.80 -17.32 -3.07
C GLU A 10 13.58 -16.49 -2.03
N THR A 11 14.62 -17.06 -1.43
CA THR A 11 15.46 -16.36 -0.43
C THR A 11 16.23 -15.19 -1.06
N ILE A 12 16.74 -15.35 -2.28
CA ILE A 12 17.43 -14.28 -3.02
C ILE A 12 16.46 -13.16 -3.38
N ILE A 13 15.25 -13.49 -3.83
CA ILE A 13 14.21 -12.49 -4.14
C ILE A 13 13.85 -11.69 -2.88
N ILE A 14 13.65 -12.39 -1.75
CA ILE A 14 13.37 -11.76 -0.45
C ILE A 14 14.55 -10.87 -0.03
N ALA A 15 15.78 -11.38 -0.08
CA ALA A 15 16.98 -10.64 0.33
C ALA A 15 17.23 -9.40 -0.55
N LEU A 16 17.01 -9.49 -1.87
CA LEU A 16 17.15 -8.36 -2.79
C LEU A 16 16.07 -7.30 -2.54
N ALA A 17 14.84 -7.71 -2.22
CA ALA A 17 13.77 -6.79 -1.81
C ALA A 17 14.12 -6.06 -0.50
N PHE A 18 14.72 -6.77 0.48
CA PHE A 18 15.19 -6.17 1.74
C PHE A 18 16.44 -5.28 1.57
N ALA A 19 17.33 -5.62 0.65
CA ALA A 19 18.55 -4.84 0.39
C ALA A 19 18.26 -3.52 -0.34
N ALA A 20 17.33 -3.52 -1.30
CA ALA A 20 16.85 -2.30 -1.95
C ALA A 20 16.22 -1.32 -0.95
N ALA A 21 15.59 -1.86 0.10
CA ALA A 21 14.98 -1.11 1.19
C ALA A 21 15.95 -0.48 2.20
N ALA A 22 17.21 -0.94 2.23
CA ALA A 22 18.23 -0.46 3.17
C ALA A 22 18.95 0.80 2.68
N GLN A 23 18.66 1.29 1.47
CA GLN A 23 19.43 2.31 0.77
C GLN A 23 18.71 3.66 0.67
N ALA A 24 18.32 4.22 1.82
CA ALA A 24 17.96 5.62 2.05
C ALA A 24 17.82 5.77 3.58
N GLY A 25 17.57 6.96 4.14
CA GLY A 25 17.27 7.12 5.58
C GLY A 25 16.00 6.39 6.08
N THR A 26 15.50 5.42 5.32
CA THR A 26 14.34 4.58 5.55
C THR A 26 14.69 3.37 6.40
N LYS A 27 13.68 2.80 7.06
CA LYS A 27 13.82 1.53 7.80
C LYS A 27 13.29 0.37 6.96
N PRO A 28 13.97 -0.80 6.95
CA PRO A 28 13.61 -1.94 6.10
C PRO A 28 12.36 -2.71 6.59
N LEU A 29 12.03 -2.57 7.86
CA LEU A 29 11.00 -3.31 8.55
C LEU A 29 10.27 -2.41 9.55
N GLN A 30 8.94 -2.50 9.55
CA GLN A 30 8.07 -1.84 10.52
C GLN A 30 7.08 -2.86 11.10
N LEU A 31 6.90 -2.79 12.42
CA LEU A 31 5.88 -3.51 13.17
C LEU A 31 5.09 -2.50 13.98
N ALA A 32 3.77 -2.46 13.82
CA ALA A 32 2.89 -1.55 14.53
C ALA A 32 1.74 -2.31 15.20
N LEU A 33 1.54 -2.12 16.50
CA LEU A 33 0.30 -2.53 17.15
C LEU A 33 -0.77 -1.47 16.87
N VAL A 34 -0.49 -0.26 17.34
CA VAL A 34 -1.30 0.95 17.16
C VAL A 34 -0.36 2.14 17.35
N ASP A 35 -0.29 3.09 16.42
CA ASP A 35 0.48 4.35 16.60
C ASP A 35 0.08 5.04 17.93
N PRO A 36 1.04 5.41 18.82
CA PRO A 36 2.51 5.43 18.63
C PRO A 36 3.26 4.17 19.06
N VAL A 37 2.57 3.10 19.47
CA VAL A 37 3.17 1.78 19.77
C VAL A 37 3.57 1.05 18.48
N GLN A 38 4.70 1.47 17.92
CA GLN A 38 5.32 0.92 16.70
C GLN A 38 6.86 0.96 16.76
N LEU A 39 7.53 0.09 16.00
CA LEU A 39 8.99 -0.06 16.01
C LEU A 39 9.71 1.16 15.43
N VAL A 40 9.13 1.76 14.40
CA VAL A 40 9.65 2.91 13.67
C VAL A 40 8.66 4.07 13.84
N SER A 41 9.12 5.29 14.08
CA SER A 41 8.23 6.44 14.29
C SER A 41 7.38 6.76 13.04
N ALA A 42 6.24 7.43 13.25
CA ALA A 42 5.30 7.75 12.18
C ALA A 42 5.85 8.72 11.13
N GLU A 43 6.86 9.50 11.50
CA GLU A 43 7.54 10.48 10.65
C GLU A 43 8.67 9.85 9.83
N THR A 44 9.01 8.58 10.09
CA THR A 44 10.07 7.89 9.37
C THR A 44 9.48 7.04 8.25
N SER A 45 10.08 7.14 7.07
CA SER A 45 9.71 6.36 5.90
C SER A 45 10.19 4.90 5.99
N ILE A 46 9.39 3.98 5.46
CA ILE A 46 9.68 2.54 5.38
C ILE A 46 9.95 2.19 3.94
N SER A 47 10.98 1.38 3.71
CA SER A 47 11.14 0.65 2.46
C SER A 47 11.20 -0.83 2.84
N GLY A 48 10.58 -1.76 2.13
CA GLY A 48 10.54 -3.17 2.51
C GLY A 48 9.19 -3.61 3.08
N LEU A 49 9.15 -4.07 4.34
CA LEU A 49 7.96 -4.70 4.93
C LEU A 49 7.37 -3.87 6.08
N ARG A 50 6.06 -3.60 6.01
CA ARG A 50 5.28 -3.05 7.12
C ARG A 50 4.18 -4.03 7.54
N LEU A 51 4.11 -4.32 8.84
CA LEU A 51 3.05 -5.14 9.43
C LEU A 51 2.26 -4.33 10.47
N ASN A 52 0.96 -4.17 10.24
CA ASN A 52 0.05 -3.40 11.10
C ASN A 52 -0.96 -4.33 11.78
N PHE A 53 -0.73 -4.70 13.04
CA PHE A 53 -1.63 -5.60 13.76
C PHE A 53 -3.03 -4.97 13.96
N LEU A 54 -3.11 -3.70 14.34
CA LEU A 54 -4.37 -2.93 14.36
C LEU A 54 -4.29 -1.67 13.50
N TYR A 55 -3.27 -0.84 13.74
CA TYR A 55 -3.07 0.42 13.02
C TYR A 55 -1.59 0.77 12.95
N GLY A 56 -1.08 1.04 11.74
CA GLY A 56 0.27 1.54 11.56
C GLY A 56 0.32 2.77 10.67
N ARG A 57 1.23 3.68 10.98
CA ARG A 57 1.38 4.97 10.32
C ARG A 57 2.85 5.25 10.04
N ASN A 58 3.17 5.66 8.82
CA ASN A 58 4.51 6.11 8.43
C ASN A 58 4.41 7.23 7.38
N GLU A 59 5.48 7.99 7.23
CA GLU A 59 5.55 9.11 6.28
C GLU A 59 5.37 8.60 4.84
N SER A 60 6.31 7.78 4.36
CA SER A 60 6.18 7.06 3.09
C SER A 60 6.43 5.57 3.29
N VAL A 61 5.84 4.75 2.42
CA VAL A 61 6.07 3.30 2.41
C VAL A 61 6.32 2.82 0.98
N GLU A 62 7.48 2.20 0.77
CA GLU A 62 7.81 1.51 -0.47
C GLU A 62 7.95 0.01 -0.19
N GLY A 63 7.17 -0.84 -0.85
CA GLY A 63 7.25 -2.30 -0.68
C GLY A 63 5.90 -2.93 -0.34
N VAL A 64 5.88 -3.76 0.70
CA VAL A 64 4.70 -4.56 1.08
C VAL A 64 4.19 -4.10 2.44
N ASP A 65 2.91 -3.80 2.52
CA ASP A 65 2.22 -3.35 3.72
C ASP A 65 1.02 -4.24 4.02
N LEU A 66 1.08 -5.00 5.10
CA LEU A 66 0.05 -5.98 5.47
C LEU A 66 -0.53 -5.68 6.84
N GLY A 67 -1.85 -5.76 7.02
CA GLY A 67 -2.42 -5.56 8.34
C GLY A 67 -3.93 -5.38 8.40
N LEU A 68 -4.38 -4.70 9.46
CA LEU A 68 -5.78 -4.34 9.65
C LEU A 68 -6.08 -2.94 9.10
N VAL A 69 -5.29 -1.92 9.50
CA VAL A 69 -5.34 -0.55 8.97
C VAL A 69 -3.93 -0.02 8.76
N GLY A 70 -3.67 0.57 7.59
CA GLY A 70 -2.38 1.16 7.24
C GLY A 70 -2.53 2.57 6.68
N LEU A 71 -1.71 3.51 7.18
CA LEU A 71 -1.70 4.90 6.76
C LEU A 71 -0.30 5.32 6.27
N ALA A 72 -0.22 5.87 5.06
CA ALA A 72 0.94 6.57 4.52
C ALA A 72 0.59 8.06 4.36
N ASP A 73 1.32 8.95 5.03
CA ASP A 73 1.02 10.39 5.05
C ASP A 73 1.41 11.10 3.74
N SER A 74 2.51 10.70 3.12
CA SER A 74 3.08 11.36 1.94
C SER A 74 2.93 10.50 0.69
N SER A 75 3.49 9.30 0.68
CA SER A 75 3.43 8.42 -0.50
C SER A 75 3.44 6.93 -0.18
N PHE A 76 2.84 6.14 -1.05
CA PHE A 76 2.89 4.68 -1.00
C PHE A 76 3.23 4.12 -2.38
N THR A 77 4.22 3.22 -2.45
CA THR A 77 4.56 2.48 -3.67
C THR A 77 4.68 0.99 -3.38
N GLY A 78 3.96 0.14 -4.13
CA GLY A 78 4.07 -1.33 -4.01
C GLY A 78 2.72 -2.02 -3.77
N TRP A 79 2.67 -2.96 -2.82
CA TRP A 79 1.46 -3.70 -2.48
C TRP A 79 0.97 -3.38 -1.08
N GLN A 80 -0.21 -2.76 -1.00
CA GLN A 80 -0.91 -2.45 0.24
C GLN A 80 -2.11 -3.37 0.44
N TYR A 81 -2.07 -4.20 1.48
CA TYR A 81 -3.19 -5.03 1.93
C TYR A 81 -3.47 -4.84 3.42
N ASN A 82 -4.37 -3.93 3.74
CA ASN A 82 -4.92 -3.79 5.08
C ASN A 82 -6.42 -4.12 5.05
N PHE A 83 -6.84 -5.11 5.84
CA PHE A 83 -8.17 -5.71 5.73
C PHE A 83 -9.30 -4.69 5.86
N LEU A 84 -9.23 -3.76 6.82
CA LEU A 84 -10.26 -2.74 7.02
C LEU A 84 -10.03 -1.49 6.18
N GLY A 85 -8.79 -0.99 6.12
CA GLY A 85 -8.53 0.31 5.54
C GLY A 85 -7.08 0.54 5.10
N ASN A 86 -6.92 0.92 3.83
CA ASN A 86 -5.68 1.44 3.28
C ASN A 86 -5.84 2.94 3.03
N ILE A 87 -4.94 3.76 3.57
CA ILE A 87 -4.97 5.21 3.41
C ILE A 87 -3.61 5.69 2.91
N SER A 88 -3.57 6.26 1.72
CA SER A 88 -2.41 6.95 1.16
C SER A 88 -2.80 8.41 0.89
N LYS A 89 -2.47 9.31 1.81
CA LYS A 89 -3.00 10.70 1.74
C LYS A 89 -2.52 11.46 0.51
N GLY A 90 -1.26 11.26 0.11
CA GLY A 90 -0.70 11.81 -1.12
C GLY A 90 -0.74 10.80 -2.27
N ASP A 91 0.43 10.46 -2.78
CA ASP A 91 0.55 9.63 -3.99
C ASP A 91 0.54 8.14 -3.65
N PHE A 92 -0.22 7.38 -4.43
CA PHE A 92 -0.26 5.93 -4.37
C PHE A 92 0.14 5.36 -5.73
N SER A 93 1.08 4.41 -5.76
CA SER A 93 1.47 3.69 -6.97
C SER A 93 1.57 2.19 -6.72
N GLY A 94 0.64 1.40 -7.26
CA GLY A 94 0.70 -0.07 -7.20
C GLY A 94 -0.66 -0.73 -7.00
N LEU A 95 -0.72 -1.67 -6.04
CA LEU A 95 -1.88 -2.50 -5.74
C LEU A 95 -2.40 -2.20 -4.33
N GLN A 96 -3.64 -1.71 -4.22
CA GLN A 96 -4.33 -1.45 -2.95
C GLN A 96 -5.49 -2.43 -2.77
N MET A 97 -5.51 -3.20 -1.68
CA MET A 97 -6.56 -4.18 -1.38
C MET A 97 -7.05 -4.05 0.06
N GLY A 98 -8.35 -3.90 0.25
CA GLY A 98 -8.95 -3.78 1.59
C GLY A 98 -10.44 -3.50 1.52
N PHE A 99 -11.12 -3.43 2.65
CA PHE A 99 -12.54 -3.06 2.67
C PHE A 99 -12.73 -1.62 2.16
N VAL A 100 -11.88 -0.70 2.64
CA VAL A 100 -11.79 0.68 2.18
C VAL A 100 -10.40 0.97 1.66
N ASN A 101 -10.31 1.56 0.48
CA ASN A 101 -9.07 2.06 -0.12
C ASN A 101 -9.21 3.56 -0.37
N TYR A 102 -8.25 4.34 0.12
CA TYR A 102 -8.16 5.77 -0.11
C TYR A 102 -6.79 6.15 -0.64
N ALA A 103 -6.78 6.95 -1.70
CA ALA A 103 -5.58 7.56 -2.25
C ALA A 103 -5.85 9.02 -2.65
N GLY A 104 -4.90 9.92 -2.40
CA GLY A 104 -4.95 11.28 -2.94
C GLY A 104 -4.82 11.25 -4.46
N ASN A 105 -3.71 10.70 -4.96
CA ASN A 105 -3.49 10.44 -6.39
C ASN A 105 -3.15 8.96 -6.59
N ALA A 106 -4.06 8.19 -7.17
CA ALA A 106 -3.89 6.77 -7.39
C ALA A 106 -3.32 6.47 -8.77
N LYS A 107 -2.25 5.68 -8.83
CA LYS A 107 -1.72 5.06 -10.04
C LYS A 107 -1.69 3.55 -9.86
N GLY A 108 -2.54 2.81 -10.57
CA GLY A 108 -2.60 1.35 -10.48
C GLY A 108 -3.99 0.81 -10.16
N LEU A 109 -4.06 -0.18 -9.27
CA LEU A 109 -5.28 -0.94 -9.01
C LEU A 109 -5.74 -0.79 -7.56
N GLN A 110 -7.00 -0.39 -7.35
CA GLN A 110 -7.66 -0.46 -6.06
C GLN A 110 -8.77 -1.53 -6.09
N LEU A 111 -8.72 -2.49 -5.16
CA LEU A 111 -9.68 -3.57 -5.01
C LEU A 111 -10.28 -3.52 -3.61
N GLY A 112 -11.58 -3.28 -3.51
CA GLY A 112 -12.21 -3.16 -2.20
C GLY A 112 -13.72 -3.07 -2.25
N VAL A 113 -14.35 -2.86 -1.09
CA VAL A 113 -15.79 -2.57 -1.07
C VAL A 113 -16.01 -1.11 -1.47
N VAL A 114 -15.19 -0.21 -0.93
CA VAL A 114 -15.17 1.21 -1.27
C VAL A 114 -13.77 1.60 -1.72
N ASN A 115 -13.66 2.19 -2.90
CA ASN A 115 -12.43 2.76 -3.42
C ASN A 115 -12.61 4.26 -3.63
N TYR A 116 -11.63 5.04 -3.19
CA TYR A 116 -11.56 6.47 -3.42
C TYR A 116 -10.18 6.85 -3.96
N ALA A 117 -10.20 7.67 -5.01
CA ALA A 117 -9.02 8.35 -5.53
C ALA A 117 -9.37 9.82 -5.80
N GLY A 118 -8.55 10.76 -5.30
CA GLY A 118 -8.69 12.17 -5.67
C GLY A 118 -8.42 12.40 -7.16
N SER A 119 -7.43 11.70 -7.70
CA SER A 119 -7.25 11.49 -9.14
C SER A 119 -6.84 10.04 -9.40
N LEU A 120 -7.21 9.48 -10.55
CA LEU A 120 -6.87 8.10 -10.90
C LEU A 120 -6.16 8.02 -12.24
N LYS A 121 -5.08 7.23 -12.28
CA LYS A 121 -4.49 6.63 -13.47
C LYS A 121 -4.42 5.11 -13.29
N GLY A 122 -5.51 4.42 -13.63
CA GLY A 122 -5.65 2.99 -13.48
C GLY A 122 -7.11 2.55 -13.33
N LEU A 123 -7.33 1.56 -12.47
CA LEU A 123 -8.60 0.85 -12.32
C LEU A 123 -8.99 0.73 -10.84
N GLN A 124 -10.27 0.88 -10.56
CA GLN A 124 -10.91 0.58 -9.28
C GLN A 124 -11.93 -0.53 -9.51
N ILE A 125 -11.98 -1.51 -8.61
CA ILE A 125 -13.00 -2.57 -8.59
C ILE A 125 -13.56 -2.66 -7.17
N GLY A 126 -14.87 -2.48 -7.04
CA GLY A 126 -15.54 -2.46 -5.75
C GLY A 126 -17.00 -2.06 -5.83
N LEU A 127 -17.76 -2.21 -4.74
CA LEU A 127 -19.17 -1.84 -4.74
C LEU A 127 -19.37 -0.34 -5.00
N ILE A 128 -18.48 0.50 -4.47
CA ILE A 128 -18.49 1.95 -4.65
C ILE A 128 -17.09 2.41 -5.06
N ASN A 129 -16.97 3.07 -6.20
CA ASN A 129 -15.70 3.53 -6.75
C ASN A 129 -15.79 5.02 -7.08
N ILE A 130 -14.94 5.83 -6.44
CA ILE A 130 -14.98 7.29 -6.51
C ILE A 130 -13.68 7.81 -7.12
N ILE A 131 -13.82 8.64 -8.15
CA ILE A 131 -12.72 9.42 -8.74
C ILE A 131 -13.13 10.89 -8.73
N ASP A 132 -12.53 11.68 -7.84
CA ASP A 132 -12.92 13.08 -7.65
C ASP A 132 -12.57 13.95 -8.87
N LYS A 133 -11.40 13.72 -9.49
CA LYS A 133 -10.91 14.47 -10.65
C LYS A 133 -10.50 13.57 -11.80
N GLY A 134 -11.04 13.83 -12.99
CA GLY A 134 -10.66 13.17 -14.24
C GLY A 134 -11.35 11.84 -14.52
N GLY A 135 -12.21 11.33 -13.62
CA GLY A 135 -13.03 10.16 -13.89
C GLY A 135 -14.11 10.45 -14.94
N VAL A 136 -14.52 9.41 -15.68
CA VAL A 136 -15.66 9.51 -16.63
C VAL A 136 -16.93 9.94 -15.90
N LEU A 137 -17.15 9.36 -14.72
CA LEU A 137 -18.18 9.76 -13.74
C LEU A 137 -17.55 9.78 -12.34
N PRO A 138 -17.97 10.71 -11.46
CA PRO A 138 -17.40 10.83 -10.11
C PRO A 138 -17.58 9.57 -9.25
N VAL A 139 -18.70 8.85 -9.41
CA VAL A 139 -19.01 7.63 -8.66
C VAL A 139 -19.53 6.57 -9.62
N MET A 140 -18.95 5.37 -9.60
CA MET A 140 -19.45 4.22 -10.36
C MET A 140 -19.52 2.95 -9.51
N PRO A 141 -20.57 2.13 -9.69
CA PRO A 141 -20.66 0.83 -9.04
C PRO A 141 -19.77 -0.20 -9.76
N PHE A 142 -19.27 -1.18 -9.02
CA PHE A 142 -18.48 -2.34 -9.47
C PHE A 142 -17.11 -2.02 -10.06
N ILE A 143 -17.00 -1.09 -11.01
CA ILE A 143 -15.74 -0.76 -11.70
C ILE A 143 -15.68 0.75 -12.00
N ASN A 144 -14.49 1.37 -11.86
CA ASN A 144 -14.19 2.72 -12.35
C ASN A 144 -12.75 2.82 -12.87
N TRP A 145 -12.46 3.68 -13.86
CA TRP A 145 -11.14 3.76 -14.50
C TRP A 145 -10.85 5.16 -15.05
N SER A 146 -9.57 5.44 -15.26
CA SER A 146 -9.04 6.64 -15.92
C SER A 146 -7.60 6.38 -16.35
N PHE A 147 -7.18 6.77 -17.56
CA PHE A 147 -5.88 6.42 -18.15
C PHE A 147 -5.11 7.62 -18.71
#